data_AF-L2G0C8-F1
#
_entry.id   AF-L2G0C8-F1
#
_cell.length_a   1.000
_cell.length_b   1.000
_cell.length_c   1.000
_cell.angle_alpha   90.00
_cell.angle_beta   90.00
_cell.angle_gamma   90.00
#
_symmetry.space_group_name_H-M   'P 1'
#
loop_
_entity.id
_entity.type
_entity.pdbx_description
1 polymer ?
#
loop_
_entity_poly.entity_id
_entity_poly.type
_entity_poly.pdbx_seq_one_letter_code
_entity_poly.pdbx_strand_id
1 'polypeptide(L)'
;MASPPNPEVTLYDLASTKNTCFSPAVWRIRLVLNYKHIPYRTVFLEFPDIEPTLSALNIPPYSQGKHKYTVPAIHHLPSDTHIMDSLPIAKFLEETYPSPALPQSTPRDAEIIAKLRDVASPIAFASVMPREPGMLSPRAAEYFRQSREAGLGGKTLEDVLAGEEGVWEKAQEGLREFDELVKEVRGGKAFVGGDEPSLTDFFIAGGLQSLRTVDEGLFERYTKWENLKGVYEACVPWMDKKD
;
A
#
# COMPACT_ATOMS: atom_id res chain seq x y z
N MET A 1 -29.05 -16.51 10.28
CA MET A 1 -27.83 -15.80 9.83
C MET A 1 -27.11 -15.35 11.08
N ALA A 2 -25.86 -15.75 11.29
CA ALA A 2 -25.07 -15.28 12.42
C ALA A 2 -24.76 -13.79 12.24
N SER A 3 -24.84 -13.00 13.31
CA SER A 3 -24.38 -11.61 13.29
C SER A 3 -22.92 -11.56 12.86
N PRO A 4 -22.48 -10.54 12.09
CA PRO A 4 -21.07 -10.40 11.76
C PRO A 4 -20.25 -10.35 13.05
N PRO A 5 -19.05 -10.98 13.08
CA PRO A 5 -18.19 -10.94 14.25
C PRO A 5 -17.86 -9.49 14.60
N ASN A 6 -17.81 -9.18 15.89
CA ASN A 6 -17.36 -7.87 16.36
C ASN A 6 -15.92 -7.63 15.87
N PRO A 7 -15.58 -6.40 15.45
CA PRO A 7 -14.23 -6.11 15.00
C PRO A 7 -13.24 -6.30 16.15
N GLU A 8 -12.09 -6.91 15.85
CA GLU A 8 -10.92 -7.03 16.73
C GLU A 8 -9.88 -5.96 16.41
N VAL A 9 -9.87 -5.45 15.18
CA VAL A 9 -8.98 -4.39 14.72
C VAL A 9 -9.77 -3.19 14.22
N THR A 10 -9.36 -1.99 14.63
CA THR A 10 -9.69 -0.75 13.93
C THR A 10 -8.52 -0.41 13.02
N LEU A 11 -8.74 -0.41 11.70
CA LEU A 11 -7.76 0.01 10.71
C LEU A 11 -7.99 1.49 10.35
N TYR A 12 -6.97 2.33 10.52
CA TYR A 12 -6.99 3.71 10.06
C TYR A 12 -6.48 3.77 8.62
N ASP A 13 -7.34 4.20 7.70
CA ASP A 13 -7.11 4.26 6.26
C ASP A 13 -7.26 5.71 5.76
N LEU A 14 -6.76 5.98 4.56
CA LEU A 14 -6.87 7.26 3.89
C LEU A 14 -8.26 7.41 3.26
N ALA A 15 -8.96 8.48 3.61
CA ALA A 15 -10.27 8.79 3.05
C ALA A 15 -10.17 9.10 1.55
N SER A 16 -11.12 8.57 0.77
CA SER A 16 -11.28 8.88 -0.64
C SER A 16 -12.72 9.24 -0.96
N THR A 17 -12.90 10.17 -1.90
CA THR A 17 -14.22 10.51 -2.47
C THR A 17 -14.85 9.33 -3.23
N LYS A 18 -14.07 8.32 -3.62
CA LYS A 18 -14.54 7.10 -4.25
C LYS A 18 -14.92 5.99 -3.26
N ASN A 19 -14.87 6.26 -1.94
CA ASN A 19 -15.16 5.29 -0.88
C ASN A 19 -14.37 3.96 -1.03
N THR A 20 -13.09 4.06 -1.39
CA THR A 20 -12.21 2.90 -1.56
C THR A 20 -10.80 3.24 -1.08
N CYS A 21 -10.09 2.22 -0.58
CA CYS A 21 -8.67 2.32 -0.27
C CYS A 21 -7.85 2.56 -1.55
N PHE A 22 -6.98 3.58 -1.53
CA PHE A 22 -6.02 3.83 -2.61
C PHE A 22 -4.57 3.91 -2.10
N SER A 23 -4.34 3.81 -0.79
CA SER A 23 -2.98 3.77 -0.24
C SER A 23 -2.37 2.37 -0.42
N PRO A 24 -1.18 2.23 -1.05
CA PRO A 24 -0.55 0.93 -1.23
C PRO A 24 -0.11 0.32 0.12
N ALA A 25 0.28 1.16 1.08
CA ALA A 25 0.68 0.70 2.41
C ALA A 25 -0.52 0.19 3.21
N VAL A 26 -1.69 0.83 3.07
CA VAL A 26 -2.92 0.36 3.74
C VAL A 26 -3.46 -0.90 3.08
N TRP A 27 -3.44 -0.98 1.74
CA TRP A 27 -3.77 -2.21 1.00
C TRP A 27 -2.97 -3.42 1.49
N ARG A 28 -1.69 -3.24 1.80
CA ARG A 28 -0.87 -4.33 2.38
C ARG A 28 -1.48 -4.86 3.67
N ILE A 29 -1.84 -3.99 4.61
CA ILE A 29 -2.44 -4.41 5.89
C ILE A 29 -3.85 -4.97 5.71
N ARG A 30 -4.63 -4.39 4.78
CA ARG A 30 -5.95 -4.90 4.40
C ARG A 30 -5.87 -6.34 3.89
N LEU A 31 -4.90 -6.65 3.03
CA LEU A 31 -4.63 -8.01 2.55
C LEU A 31 -4.23 -8.94 3.69
N VAL A 32 -3.37 -8.52 4.62
CA VAL A 32 -3.00 -9.31 5.81
C VAL A 32 -4.24 -9.65 6.65
N LEU A 33 -5.07 -8.66 6.97
CA LEU A 33 -6.30 -8.84 7.75
C LEU A 33 -7.29 -9.79 7.04
N ASN A 34 -7.48 -9.60 5.74
CA ASN A 34 -8.39 -10.42 4.93
C ASN A 34 -7.90 -11.87 4.81
N TYR A 35 -6.62 -12.09 4.53
CA TYR A 35 -5.99 -13.41 4.44
C TYR A 35 -6.07 -14.16 5.77
N LYS A 36 -5.82 -13.46 6.88
CA LYS A 36 -5.89 -14.05 8.22
C LYS A 36 -7.30 -14.17 8.78
N HIS A 37 -8.32 -13.73 8.04
CA HIS A 37 -9.72 -13.68 8.48
C HIS A 37 -9.92 -12.91 9.78
N ILE A 38 -9.11 -11.88 10.04
CA ILE A 38 -9.21 -11.05 11.23
C ILE A 38 -10.37 -10.07 11.03
N PRO A 39 -11.38 -10.04 11.92
CA PRO A 39 -12.48 -9.11 11.79
C PRO A 39 -12.00 -7.69 12.11
N TYR A 40 -12.22 -6.75 11.18
CA TYR A 40 -11.85 -5.36 11.36
C TYR A 40 -12.92 -4.41 10.85
N ARG A 41 -12.88 -3.20 11.40
CA ARG A 41 -13.57 -2.02 10.86
C ARG A 41 -12.53 -1.01 10.39
N THR A 42 -12.92 -0.16 9.44
CA THR A 42 -12.05 0.90 8.94
C THR A 42 -12.54 2.26 9.41
N VAL A 43 -11.60 3.10 9.81
CA VAL A 43 -11.80 4.52 10.07
C VAL A 43 -11.04 5.28 9.00
N PHE A 44 -11.77 5.97 8.13
CA PHE A 44 -11.19 6.78 7.07
C PHE A 44 -10.83 8.16 7.58
N LEU A 45 -9.58 8.57 7.36
CA LEU A 45 -9.04 9.87 7.75
C LEU A 45 -8.65 10.66 6.51
N GLU A 46 -9.06 11.93 6.42
CA GLU A 46 -8.46 12.83 5.43
C GLU A 46 -7.01 13.15 5.81
N PHE A 47 -6.17 13.47 4.83
CA PHE A 47 -4.78 13.88 5.08
C PHE A 47 -4.57 14.87 6.25
N PRO A 48 -5.30 16.00 6.34
CA PRO A 48 -5.15 16.95 7.45
C PRO A 48 -5.55 16.39 8.82
N ASP A 49 -6.31 15.30 8.86
CA ASP A 49 -6.85 14.72 10.09
C ASP A 49 -6.00 13.55 10.62
N ILE A 50 -5.02 13.05 9.85
CA ILE A 50 -4.14 11.94 10.25
C ILE A 50 -3.34 12.29 11.52
N GLU A 51 -2.58 13.38 11.51
CA GLU A 51 -1.72 13.75 12.65
C GLU A 51 -2.53 14.05 13.92
N PRO A 52 -3.59 14.89 13.89
CA PRO A 52 -4.43 15.12 15.07
C PRO A 52 -5.05 13.84 15.63
N THR A 53 -5.51 12.93 14.77
CA THR A 53 -6.15 11.68 15.21
C THR A 53 -5.14 10.73 15.82
N LEU A 54 -4.03 10.44 15.13
CA LEU A 54 -3.07 9.42 15.59
C LEU A 54 -2.27 9.90 16.82
N SER A 55 -1.98 11.20 16.91
CA SER A 55 -1.34 11.76 18.11
C SER A 55 -2.23 11.68 19.35
N ALA A 56 -3.55 11.89 19.22
CA ALA A 56 -4.51 11.75 20.31
C ALA A 56 -4.63 10.30 20.83
N LEU A 57 -4.25 9.31 20.02
CA LEU A 57 -4.19 7.89 20.41
C LEU A 57 -2.87 7.51 21.09
N ASN A 58 -2.02 8.49 21.42
CA ASN A 58 -0.69 8.30 22.01
C ASN A 58 0.25 7.41 21.16
N ILE A 59 0.02 7.35 19.85
CA ILE A 59 0.95 6.70 18.93
C ILE A 59 2.22 7.57 18.87
N PRO A 60 3.43 6.99 19.07
CA PRO A 60 4.67 7.73 18.92
C PRO A 60 4.83 8.24 17.48
N PRO A 61 5.25 9.51 17.28
CA PRO A 61 5.53 10.00 15.95
C PRO A 61 6.75 9.28 15.36
N TYR A 62 6.83 9.23 14.03
CA TYR A 62 8.08 8.84 13.37
C TYR A 62 9.21 9.77 13.80
N SER A 63 10.31 9.17 14.22
CA SER A 63 11.53 9.88 14.61
C SER A 63 12.30 10.42 13.40
N GLN A 64 12.09 9.84 12.22
CA GLN A 64 12.77 10.17 10.97
C GLN A 64 11.75 10.19 9.82
N GLY A 65 11.59 11.34 9.15
CA GLY A 65 10.69 11.49 8.02
C GLY A 65 10.09 12.89 7.90
N LYS A 66 9.55 13.22 6.71
CA LYS A 66 8.87 14.50 6.45
C LYS A 66 7.51 14.58 7.18
N HIS A 67 6.84 13.44 7.35
CA HIS A 67 5.54 13.34 8.02
C HIS A 67 5.67 12.51 9.30
N LYS A 68 5.25 13.10 10.43
CA LYS A 68 5.34 12.46 11.76
C LYS A 68 4.34 11.33 11.94
N TYR A 69 3.19 11.42 11.28
CA TYR A 69 2.08 10.49 11.38
C TYR A 69 1.60 10.10 9.99
N THR A 70 1.35 8.81 9.78
CA THR A 70 0.91 8.25 8.50
C THR A 70 -0.09 7.12 8.71
N VAL A 71 -0.77 6.74 7.65
CA VAL A 71 -1.54 5.50 7.57
C VAL A 71 -0.76 4.46 6.74
N PRO A 72 -0.90 3.15 7.00
CA PRO A 72 -1.81 2.55 7.97
C PRO A 72 -1.38 2.76 9.43
N ALA A 73 -2.38 2.87 10.28
CA ALA A 73 -2.28 2.63 11.71
C ALA A 73 -3.39 1.67 12.13
N ILE A 74 -3.21 0.94 13.23
CA ILE A 74 -4.24 0.08 13.81
C ILE A 74 -4.42 0.35 15.30
N HIS A 75 -5.63 0.07 15.78
CA HIS A 75 -5.92 -0.21 17.17
C HIS A 75 -6.40 -1.65 17.28
N HIS A 76 -5.59 -2.49 17.91
CA HIS A 76 -5.96 -3.85 18.25
C HIS A 76 -6.73 -3.84 19.57
N LEU A 77 -8.03 -4.12 19.49
CA LEU A 77 -8.98 -3.98 20.59
C LEU A 77 -8.73 -4.99 21.73
N PRO A 78 -8.43 -6.29 21.47
CA PRO A 78 -8.21 -7.24 22.55
C PRO A 78 -7.03 -6.92 23.47
N SER A 79 -5.95 -6.35 22.93
CA SER A 79 -4.74 -6.01 23.72
C SER A 79 -4.57 -4.50 23.94
N ASP A 80 -5.56 -3.70 23.56
CA ASP A 80 -5.53 -2.23 23.60
C ASP A 80 -4.24 -1.61 23.01
N THR A 81 -3.76 -2.17 21.90
CA THR A 81 -2.45 -1.82 21.34
C THR A 81 -2.61 -0.97 20.09
N HIS A 82 -1.92 0.17 20.06
CA HIS A 82 -1.90 1.08 18.93
C HIS A 82 -0.56 1.01 18.19
N ILE A 83 -0.61 0.81 16.88
CA ILE A 83 0.60 0.64 16.06
C ILE A 83 0.43 1.42 14.77
N MET A 84 1.46 2.15 14.38
CA MET A 84 1.60 2.79 13.07
C MET A 84 2.71 2.10 12.28
N ASP A 85 2.69 2.26 10.96
CA ASP A 85 3.59 1.64 9.99
C ASP A 85 3.20 0.21 9.61
N SER A 86 3.01 0.01 8.32
CA SER A 86 2.72 -1.26 7.69
C SER A 86 3.64 -2.43 8.09
N LEU A 87 4.94 -2.23 8.33
CA LEU A 87 5.84 -3.34 8.67
C LEU A 87 5.69 -3.79 10.14
N PRO A 88 5.81 -2.92 11.15
CA PRO A 88 5.46 -3.23 12.54
C PRO A 88 4.06 -3.82 12.70
N ILE A 89 3.06 -3.27 11.99
CA ILE A 89 1.69 -3.77 12.02
C ILE A 89 1.63 -5.21 11.50
N ALA A 90 2.21 -5.49 10.32
CA ALA A 90 2.22 -6.84 9.77
C ALA A 90 2.90 -7.84 10.72
N LYS A 91 4.04 -7.47 11.31
CA LYS A 91 4.75 -8.29 12.29
C LYS A 91 3.89 -8.60 13.51
N PHE A 92 3.26 -7.57 14.09
CA PHE A 92 2.36 -7.74 15.23
C PHE A 92 1.19 -8.67 14.91
N LEU A 93 0.58 -8.53 13.73
CA LEU A 93 -0.53 -9.38 13.30
C LEU A 93 -0.11 -10.84 13.06
N GLU A 94 1.10 -11.09 12.56
CA GLU A 94 1.65 -12.45 12.43
C GLU A 94 1.89 -13.10 13.78
N GLU A 95 2.47 -12.35 14.73
CA GLU A 95 2.72 -12.84 16.09
C GLU A 95 1.42 -13.08 16.88
N THR A 96 0.42 -12.22 16.69
CA THR A 96 -0.87 -12.31 17.40
C THR A 96 -1.82 -13.33 16.78
N TYR A 97 -1.80 -13.47 15.45
CA TYR A 97 -2.66 -14.36 14.66
C TYR A 97 -1.79 -15.26 13.77
N PRO A 98 -1.17 -16.32 14.31
CA PRO A 98 -0.17 -17.12 13.59
C PRO A 98 -0.75 -18.04 12.51
N SER A 99 -2.08 -18.13 12.39
CA SER A 99 -2.75 -19.00 11.41
C SER A 99 -3.83 -18.23 10.64
N PRO A 100 -3.89 -18.35 9.30
CA PRO A 100 -2.86 -18.93 8.43
C PRO A 100 -1.53 -18.15 8.52
N ALA A 101 -0.42 -18.87 8.37
CA ALA A 101 0.91 -18.26 8.43
C ALA A 101 1.12 -17.34 7.23
N LEU A 102 1.75 -16.19 7.46
CA LEU A 102 2.14 -15.26 6.41
C LEU A 102 3.64 -14.95 6.58
N PRO A 103 4.53 -15.75 5.95
CA PRO A 103 5.97 -15.58 6.10
C PRO A 103 6.40 -14.13 5.83
N GLN A 104 7.25 -13.63 6.72
CA GLN A 104 7.76 -12.26 6.66
C GLN A 104 9.28 -12.26 6.50
N SER A 105 9.77 -11.31 5.69
CA SER A 105 11.09 -10.70 5.83
C SER A 105 12.27 -11.68 5.86
N THR A 106 12.40 -12.52 4.83
CA THR A 106 13.71 -13.11 4.51
C THR A 106 14.64 -12.04 3.91
N PRO A 107 15.98 -12.23 3.94
CA PRO A 107 16.89 -11.34 3.23
C PRO A 107 16.57 -11.21 1.73
N ARG A 108 16.05 -12.28 1.10
CA ARG A 108 15.62 -12.28 -0.29
C ARG A 108 14.38 -11.42 -0.50
N ASP A 109 13.41 -11.46 0.42
CA ASP A 109 12.24 -10.57 0.38
C ASP A 109 12.64 -9.10 0.44
N ALA A 110 13.59 -8.76 1.32
CA ALA A 110 14.08 -7.40 1.45
C ALA A 110 14.75 -6.91 0.15
N GLU A 111 15.50 -7.77 -0.55
CA GLU A 111 16.10 -7.47 -1.85
C GLU A 111 15.03 -7.24 -2.93
N ILE A 112 14.03 -8.13 -3.01
CA ILE A 112 12.91 -7.99 -3.96
C ILE A 112 12.18 -6.67 -3.73
N ILE A 113 11.84 -6.35 -2.47
CA ILE A 113 11.15 -5.10 -2.12
C ILE A 113 12.02 -3.87 -2.43
N ALA A 114 13.34 -3.94 -2.20
CA ALA A 114 14.26 -2.86 -2.53
C ALA A 114 14.30 -2.60 -4.05
N LYS A 115 14.48 -3.65 -4.86
CA LYS A 115 14.47 -3.53 -6.33
C LYS A 115 13.15 -2.99 -6.86
N LEU A 116 12.01 -3.45 -6.30
CA LEU A 116 10.70 -2.88 -6.66
C LEU A 116 10.65 -1.38 -6.35
N ARG A 117 11.11 -0.97 -5.17
CA ARG A 117 11.12 0.45 -4.78
C ARG A 117 12.00 1.29 -5.69
N ASP A 118 13.17 0.79 -6.10
CA ASP A 118 14.07 1.52 -6.98
C ASP A 118 13.39 1.85 -8.33
N VAL A 119 12.61 0.90 -8.87
CA VAL A 119 11.90 1.08 -10.14
C VAL A 119 10.58 1.85 -9.95
N ALA A 120 9.82 1.56 -8.90
CA ALA A 120 8.48 2.09 -8.70
C ALA A 120 8.46 3.50 -8.07
N SER A 121 9.47 3.89 -7.28
CA SER A 121 9.44 5.20 -6.60
C SER A 121 9.46 6.39 -7.58
N PRO A 122 10.30 6.40 -8.64
CA PRO A 122 10.24 7.46 -9.66
C PRO A 122 8.88 7.52 -10.37
N ILE A 123 8.29 6.36 -10.69
CA ILE A 123 6.96 6.27 -11.31
C ILE A 123 5.88 6.78 -10.35
N ALA A 124 5.93 6.37 -9.08
CA ALA A 124 4.98 6.82 -8.07
C ALA A 124 5.02 8.35 -7.90
N PHE A 125 6.22 8.94 -7.92
CA PHE A 125 6.41 10.38 -7.87
C PHE A 125 5.88 11.09 -9.12
N ALA A 126 6.15 10.56 -10.32
CA ALA A 126 5.82 11.24 -11.57
C ALA A 126 4.38 11.01 -12.05
N SER A 127 3.80 9.85 -11.76
CA SER A 127 2.49 9.43 -12.28
C SER A 127 1.41 9.29 -11.20
N VAL A 128 1.75 8.80 -10.01
CA VAL A 128 0.71 8.53 -8.99
C VAL A 128 0.42 9.77 -8.17
N MET A 129 1.45 10.36 -7.54
CA MET A 129 1.32 11.53 -6.67
C MET A 129 0.55 12.69 -7.32
N PRO A 130 0.78 13.06 -8.59
CA PRO A 130 0.02 14.15 -9.23
C PRO A 130 -1.47 13.85 -9.45
N ARG A 131 -1.85 12.57 -9.50
CA ARG A 131 -3.24 12.12 -9.68
C ARG A 131 -4.01 11.97 -8.36
N GLU A 132 -3.31 11.82 -7.23
CA GLU A 132 -3.94 11.66 -5.91
C GLU A 132 -4.95 12.75 -5.53
N PRO A 133 -4.78 14.05 -5.89
CA PRO A 133 -5.82 15.06 -5.66
C PRO A 133 -7.20 14.69 -6.21
N GLY A 134 -7.28 13.91 -7.30
CA GLY A 134 -8.53 13.43 -7.87
C GLY A 134 -9.25 12.37 -7.02
N MET A 135 -8.57 11.80 -6.01
CA MET A 135 -9.12 10.84 -5.06
C MET A 135 -9.60 11.49 -3.77
N LEU A 136 -9.32 12.78 -3.58
CA LEU A 136 -9.46 13.50 -2.32
C LEU A 136 -10.66 14.46 -2.33
N SER A 137 -11.17 14.79 -1.14
CA SER A 137 -12.09 15.92 -0.99
C SER A 137 -11.40 17.24 -1.34
N PRO A 138 -12.13 18.33 -1.65
CA PRO A 138 -11.50 19.62 -1.94
C PRO A 138 -10.54 20.10 -0.84
N ARG A 139 -10.92 19.94 0.43
CA ARG A 139 -10.10 20.27 1.61
C ARG A 139 -8.81 19.45 1.65
N ALA A 140 -8.92 18.13 1.49
CA ALA A 140 -7.79 17.24 1.52
C ALA A 140 -6.86 17.44 0.31
N ALA A 141 -7.42 17.73 -0.87
CA ALA A 141 -6.68 18.03 -2.09
C ALA A 141 -5.87 19.32 -1.97
N GLU A 142 -6.45 20.37 -1.37
CA GLU A 142 -5.74 21.63 -1.11
C GLU A 142 -4.56 21.41 -0.15
N TYR A 143 -4.79 20.74 0.98
CA TYR A 143 -3.73 20.36 1.93
C TYR A 143 -2.63 19.53 1.26
N PHE A 144 -3.03 18.56 0.41
CA PHE A 144 -2.10 17.72 -0.32
C PHE A 144 -1.23 18.55 -1.27
N ARG A 145 -1.82 19.41 -2.10
CA ARG A 145 -1.07 20.29 -3.02
C ARG A 145 -0.08 21.17 -2.27
N GLN A 146 -0.53 21.89 -1.25
CA GLN A 146 0.34 22.76 -0.45
C GLN A 146 1.55 22.01 0.10
N SER A 147 1.34 20.81 0.67
CA SER A 147 2.42 20.02 1.29
C SER A 147 3.38 19.37 0.28
N ARG A 148 2.89 18.99 -0.91
CA ARG A 148 3.69 18.31 -1.94
C ARG A 148 4.42 19.30 -2.83
N GLU A 149 3.72 20.32 -3.34
CA GLU A 149 4.27 21.35 -4.23
C GLU A 149 5.33 22.22 -3.55
N ALA A 150 5.25 22.42 -2.22
CA ALA A 150 6.30 23.09 -1.45
C ALA A 150 7.70 22.46 -1.61
N GLY A 151 7.78 21.16 -1.94
CA GLY A 151 9.03 20.45 -2.19
C GLY A 151 9.45 20.38 -3.66
N LEU A 152 8.66 20.91 -4.60
CA LEU A 152 8.87 20.73 -6.03
C LEU A 152 9.67 21.85 -6.71
N GLY A 153 10.20 22.81 -5.93
CA GLY A 153 11.06 23.87 -6.45
C GLY A 153 10.35 24.81 -7.44
N GLY A 154 9.07 25.11 -7.21
CA GLY A 154 8.26 25.99 -8.04
C GLY A 154 7.45 25.30 -9.14
N LYS A 155 7.52 23.96 -9.25
CA LYS A 155 6.66 23.18 -10.14
C LYS A 155 5.32 22.83 -9.48
N THR A 156 4.28 22.77 -10.28
CA THR A 156 2.96 22.22 -9.90
C THR A 156 2.94 20.69 -10.00
N LEU A 157 1.91 20.05 -9.45
CA LEU A 157 1.67 18.63 -9.70
C LEU A 157 1.48 18.35 -11.20
N GLU A 158 0.84 19.25 -11.94
CA GLU A 158 0.64 19.15 -13.38
C GLU A 158 1.96 19.17 -14.17
N ASP A 159 2.92 20.02 -13.76
CA ASP A 159 4.26 20.04 -14.37
C ASP A 159 5.03 18.73 -14.14
N VAL A 160 4.84 18.11 -12.97
CA VAL A 160 5.42 16.79 -12.68
C VAL A 160 4.79 15.73 -13.57
N LEU A 161 3.46 15.74 -13.66
CA LEU A 161 2.70 14.81 -14.48
C LEU A 161 3.06 14.89 -15.97
N ALA A 162 3.28 16.10 -16.50
CA ALA A 162 3.69 16.32 -17.88
C ALA A 162 5.02 15.62 -18.25
N GLY A 163 5.85 15.29 -17.26
CA GLY A 163 7.12 14.56 -17.44
C GLY A 163 7.01 13.04 -17.36
N GLU A 164 5.82 12.48 -17.12
CA GLU A 164 5.68 11.06 -16.76
C GLU A 164 6.16 10.08 -17.82
N GLU A 165 5.94 10.37 -19.11
CA GLU A 165 6.31 9.43 -20.18
C GLU A 165 7.83 9.18 -20.23
N GLY A 166 8.64 10.22 -19.99
CA GLY A 166 10.09 10.07 -19.92
C GLY A 166 10.55 9.26 -18.71
N VAL A 167 9.77 9.22 -17.63
CA VAL A 167 10.03 8.36 -16.47
C VAL A 167 9.66 6.91 -16.79
N TRP A 168 8.52 6.69 -17.44
CA TRP A 168 8.09 5.37 -17.89
C TRP A 168 9.03 4.74 -18.91
N GLU A 169 9.56 5.53 -19.84
CA GLU A 169 10.54 5.07 -20.83
C GLU A 169 11.81 4.55 -20.14
N LYS A 170 12.36 5.31 -19.20
CA LYS A 170 13.56 4.92 -18.43
C LYS A 170 13.32 3.72 -17.53
N ALA A 171 12.10 3.53 -17.05
CA ALA A 171 11.76 2.42 -16.17
C ALA A 171 11.53 1.09 -16.89
N GLN A 172 11.44 1.07 -18.24
CA GLN A 172 11.11 -0.16 -18.99
C GLN A 172 12.06 -1.31 -18.70
N GLU A 173 13.37 -1.05 -18.71
CA GLU A 173 14.37 -2.08 -18.43
C GLU A 173 14.31 -2.57 -16.99
N GLY A 174 14.20 -1.65 -16.02
CA GLY A 174 14.08 -2.02 -14.60
C GLY A 174 12.82 -2.83 -14.31
N LEU A 175 11.68 -2.50 -14.95
CA LEU A 175 10.45 -3.29 -14.81
C LEU A 175 10.59 -4.69 -15.42
N ARG A 176 11.25 -4.81 -16.59
CA ARG A 176 11.55 -6.10 -17.21
C ARG A 176 12.43 -6.97 -16.30
N GLU A 177 13.49 -6.40 -15.76
CA GLU A 177 14.40 -7.10 -14.85
C GLU A 177 13.69 -7.53 -13.56
N PHE A 178 12.83 -6.66 -13.02
CA PHE A 178 12.03 -6.98 -11.84
C PHE A 178 11.02 -8.10 -12.12
N ASP A 179 10.37 -8.11 -13.28
CA ASP A 179 9.45 -9.18 -13.68
C ASP A 179 10.17 -10.53 -13.82
N GLU A 180 11.35 -10.57 -14.44
CA GLU A 180 12.17 -11.80 -14.52
C GLU A 180 12.68 -12.26 -13.15
N LEU A 181 12.99 -11.34 -12.24
CA LEU A 181 13.30 -11.69 -10.85
C LEU A 181 12.09 -12.36 -10.17
N VAL A 182 10.89 -11.79 -10.34
CA VAL A 182 9.65 -12.36 -9.78
C VAL A 182 9.41 -13.76 -10.34
N LYS A 183 9.61 -13.96 -11.65
CA LYS A 183 9.54 -15.27 -12.30
C LYS A 183 10.52 -16.29 -11.69
N GLU A 184 11.77 -15.90 -11.52
CA GLU A 184 12.82 -16.74 -10.94
C GLU A 184 12.46 -17.16 -9.52
N VAL A 185 12.04 -16.21 -8.68
CA VAL A 185 11.71 -16.47 -7.28
C VAL A 185 10.47 -17.34 -7.16
N ARG A 186 9.44 -17.08 -7.98
CA ARG A 186 8.22 -17.89 -8.01
C ARG A 186 8.49 -19.32 -8.46
N GLY A 187 9.46 -19.56 -9.34
CA GLY A 187 9.79 -20.90 -9.81
C GLY A 187 8.58 -21.67 -10.40
N GLY A 188 7.65 -20.96 -11.05
CA GLY A 188 6.40 -21.51 -11.59
C GLY A 188 5.24 -21.60 -10.59
N LYS A 189 5.39 -21.13 -9.36
CA LYS A 189 4.32 -21.06 -8.36
C LYS A 189 3.46 -19.81 -8.50
N ALA A 190 2.32 -19.79 -7.80
CA ALA A 190 1.42 -18.63 -7.79
C ALA A 190 2.05 -17.43 -7.06
N PHE A 191 2.73 -17.70 -5.95
CA PHE A 191 3.28 -16.67 -5.06
C PHE A 191 4.81 -16.67 -5.07
N VAL A 192 5.38 -15.51 -4.74
CA VAL A 192 6.78 -15.35 -4.32
C VAL A 192 7.07 -16.18 -3.07
N GLY A 193 6.08 -16.30 -2.18
CA GLY A 193 6.11 -17.21 -1.01
C GLY A 193 6.09 -18.70 -1.33
N GLY A 194 5.95 -19.09 -2.61
CA GLY A 194 5.84 -20.48 -3.04
C GLY A 194 4.38 -20.93 -3.11
N ASP A 195 4.02 -21.93 -2.28
CA ASP A 195 2.68 -22.52 -2.29
C ASP A 195 1.63 -21.64 -1.58
N GLU A 196 2.06 -20.81 -0.63
CA GLU A 196 1.23 -19.87 0.13
C GLU A 196 1.74 -18.43 -0.07
N PRO A 197 0.89 -17.39 0.12
CA PRO A 197 1.33 -16.01 -0.02
C PRO A 197 2.33 -15.62 1.07
N SER A 198 3.18 -14.64 0.74
CA SER A 198 4.07 -13.96 1.68
C SER A 198 3.70 -12.48 1.81
N LEU A 199 4.30 -11.79 2.77
CA LEU A 199 4.15 -10.33 2.87
C LEU A 199 4.66 -9.61 1.61
N THR A 200 5.62 -10.20 0.88
CA THR A 200 6.15 -9.67 -0.39
C THR A 200 5.08 -9.70 -1.48
N ASP A 201 4.30 -10.77 -1.56
CA ASP A 201 3.15 -10.87 -2.49
C ASP A 201 2.15 -9.75 -2.22
N PHE A 202 1.81 -9.50 -0.95
CA PHE A 202 0.89 -8.43 -0.56
C PHE A 202 1.47 -7.03 -0.76
N PHE A 203 2.80 -6.87 -0.69
CA PHE A 203 3.45 -5.62 -1.06
C PHE A 203 3.26 -5.32 -2.55
N ILE A 204 3.51 -6.30 -3.43
CA ILE A 204 3.35 -6.18 -4.88
C ILE A 204 1.87 -5.96 -5.23
N ALA A 205 1.00 -6.86 -4.78
CA ALA A 205 -0.42 -6.85 -5.10
C ALA A 205 -1.14 -5.60 -4.56
N GLY A 206 -0.82 -5.17 -3.33
CA GLY A 206 -1.37 -3.94 -2.76
C GLY A 206 -0.91 -2.68 -3.50
N GLY A 207 0.33 -2.65 -3.98
CA GLY A 207 0.83 -1.60 -4.87
C GLY A 207 0.06 -1.54 -6.19
N LEU A 208 -0.11 -2.68 -6.85
CA LEU A 208 -0.85 -2.77 -8.12
C LEU A 208 -2.33 -2.39 -7.95
N GLN A 209 -2.97 -2.83 -6.86
CA GLN A 209 -4.36 -2.46 -6.56
C GLN A 209 -4.50 -0.95 -6.30
N SER A 210 -3.54 -0.33 -5.62
CA SER A 210 -3.48 1.12 -5.44
C SER A 210 -3.39 1.84 -6.78
N LEU A 211 -2.47 1.42 -7.68
CA LEU A 211 -2.36 1.99 -9.02
C LEU A 211 -3.70 1.93 -9.76
N ARG A 212 -4.34 0.76 -9.79
CA ARG A 212 -5.63 0.56 -10.45
C ARG A 212 -6.72 1.48 -9.92
N THR A 213 -6.70 1.75 -8.62
CA THR A 213 -7.69 2.60 -7.95
C THR A 213 -7.49 4.08 -8.29
N VAL A 214 -6.23 4.51 -8.40
CA VAL A 214 -5.87 5.87 -8.81
C VAL A 214 -6.15 6.08 -10.30
N ASP A 215 -5.64 5.19 -11.15
CA ASP A 215 -5.73 5.24 -12.62
C ASP A 215 -5.50 3.84 -13.22
N GLU A 216 -6.50 3.29 -13.90
CA GLU A 216 -6.43 1.94 -14.46
C GLU A 216 -5.34 1.80 -15.54
N GLY A 217 -5.00 2.86 -16.27
CA GLY A 217 -3.91 2.86 -17.24
C GLY A 217 -2.53 2.68 -16.60
N LEU A 218 -2.33 3.15 -15.36
CA LEU A 218 -1.10 2.88 -14.62
C LEU A 218 -0.99 1.41 -14.24
N PHE A 219 -2.10 0.79 -13.83
CA PHE A 219 -2.15 -0.64 -13.55
C PHE A 219 -1.82 -1.45 -14.81
N GLU A 220 -2.43 -1.13 -15.95
CA GLU A 220 -2.17 -1.80 -17.23
C GLU A 220 -0.68 -1.76 -17.63
N ARG A 221 -0.01 -0.62 -17.41
CA ARG A 221 1.43 -0.48 -17.70
C ARG A 221 2.31 -1.40 -16.86
N TYR A 222 1.91 -1.75 -15.64
CA TYR A 222 2.60 -2.74 -14.81
C TYR A 222 2.18 -4.16 -15.15
N THR A 223 0.90 -4.41 -15.43
CA THR A 223 0.39 -5.77 -15.65
C THR A 223 0.56 -6.29 -17.07
N LYS A 224 1.19 -5.51 -17.96
CA LYS A 224 1.75 -6.07 -19.20
C LYS A 224 2.89 -7.06 -18.94
N TRP A 225 3.52 -6.99 -17.77
CA TRP A 225 4.54 -7.91 -17.31
C TRP A 225 3.86 -9.10 -16.61
N GLU A 226 3.98 -10.28 -17.21
CA GLU A 226 3.13 -11.44 -16.88
C GLU A 226 3.36 -11.96 -15.45
N ASN A 227 4.59 -11.87 -14.93
CA ASN A 227 4.90 -12.41 -13.62
C ASN A 227 4.39 -11.48 -12.51
N LEU A 228 4.45 -10.17 -12.70
CA LEU A 228 3.80 -9.18 -11.83
C LEU A 228 2.28 -9.32 -11.85
N LYS A 229 1.69 -9.45 -13.05
CA LYS A 229 0.26 -9.68 -13.20
C LYS A 229 -0.17 -10.95 -12.48
N GLY A 230 0.60 -12.04 -12.63
CA GLY A 230 0.29 -13.31 -11.96
C GLY A 230 0.29 -13.23 -10.43
N VAL A 231 1.20 -12.46 -9.82
CA VAL A 231 1.20 -12.24 -8.35
C VAL A 231 -0.06 -11.48 -7.93
N TYR A 232 -0.45 -10.45 -8.67
CA TYR A 232 -1.69 -9.72 -8.41
C TYR A 232 -2.91 -10.62 -8.49
N GLU A 233 -3.05 -11.38 -9.58
CA GLU A 233 -4.17 -12.30 -9.81
C GLU A 233 -4.27 -13.37 -8.71
N ALA A 234 -3.14 -13.89 -8.25
CA ALA A 234 -3.10 -14.85 -7.15
C ALA A 234 -3.58 -14.24 -5.81
N CYS A 235 -3.47 -12.92 -5.63
CA CYS A 235 -3.90 -12.22 -4.42
C CYS A 235 -5.34 -11.67 -4.49
N VAL A 236 -6.00 -11.69 -5.65
CA VAL A 236 -7.38 -11.21 -5.84
C VAL A 236 -8.39 -11.79 -4.84
N PRO A 237 -8.33 -13.08 -4.43
CA PRO A 237 -9.28 -13.64 -3.46
C PRO A 237 -9.35 -12.90 -2.12
N TRP A 238 -8.32 -12.13 -1.75
CA TRP A 238 -8.29 -11.33 -0.52
C TRP A 238 -8.54 -9.85 -0.73
N MET A 239 -8.99 -9.42 -1.92
CA MET A 239 -9.25 -8.02 -2.26
C MET A 239 -10.74 -7.63 -2.23
N ASP A 240 -11.64 -8.57 -1.97
CA ASP A 240 -13.09 -8.34 -2.04
C ASP A 240 -13.59 -7.31 -1.02
N LYS A 241 -13.03 -7.32 0.20
CA LYS A 241 -13.33 -6.30 1.21
C LYS A 241 -12.45 -5.07 1.01
N LYS A 242 -13.05 -4.01 0.48
CA LYS A 242 -12.38 -2.74 0.11
C LYS A 242 -12.59 -1.61 1.13
N ASP A 243 -13.58 -1.79 2.00
CA ASP A 243 -13.99 -0.87 3.07
C ASP A 243 -13.65 -1.41 4.45
#